data_AF-A0A3M1YB91-F1
#
_entry.id   AF-A0A3M1YB91-F1
#
_cell.length_a   1.000
_cell.length_b   1.000
_cell.length_c   1.000
_cell.angle_alpha   90.00
_cell.angle_beta   90.00
_cell.angle_gamma   90.00
#
_symmetry.space_group_name_H-M   'P 1'
#
loop_
_entity.id
_entity.type
_entity.pdbx_description
1 polymer ?
#
loop_
_entity_poly.entity_id
_entity_poly.type
_entity_poly.pdbx_seq_one_letter_code
_entity_poly.pdbx_strand_id
1 'polypeptide(L)'
;MHKFAGSFFIVIIVLISPLLSESAIVDYDLVIEERDTTINGKTTKGMTINGGIPGPVLRFREGDLARIRVHNRMDVETSIHWHGVLVPPDMDGVPYVSFPPIKPHSTFTYEFPIRQSGTYWYHSHTSLQEQSGVYGAIVIEPVVPRESISYDREYVVLLSDWTEEDPHEVLRTLKRGSE
;
A
#
# COMPACT_ATOMS: atom_id res chain seq x y z
N MET A 1 8.53 -17.62 76.52
CA MET A 1 8.56 -18.32 75.22
C MET A 1 7.22 -18.13 74.52
N HIS A 2 7.03 -17.06 73.74
CA HIS A 2 5.89 -16.91 72.82
C HIS A 2 6.42 -16.33 71.51
N LYS A 3 6.34 -17.12 70.43
CA LYS A 3 6.77 -16.75 69.08
C LYS A 3 5.56 -16.15 68.36
N PHE A 4 5.59 -14.86 68.05
CA PHE A 4 4.67 -14.26 67.09
C PHE A 4 5.25 -14.44 65.67
N ALA A 5 4.59 -15.26 64.85
CA ALA A 5 4.86 -15.34 63.42
C ALA A 5 4.00 -14.29 62.72
N GLY A 6 4.62 -13.21 62.25
CA GLY A 6 3.96 -12.23 61.39
C GLY A 6 4.03 -12.68 59.93
N SER A 7 2.88 -13.04 59.33
CA SER A 7 2.78 -13.27 57.89
C SER A 7 3.01 -11.97 57.12
N PHE A 8 4.08 -11.91 56.34
CA PHE A 8 4.27 -10.89 55.31
C PHE A 8 3.39 -11.24 54.10
N PHE A 9 2.35 -10.46 53.85
CA PHE A 9 1.63 -10.49 52.57
C PHE A 9 2.42 -9.64 51.57
N ILE A 10 3.10 -10.30 50.62
CA ILE A 10 3.69 -9.61 49.46
C ILE A 10 2.55 -9.41 48.46
N VAL A 11 2.07 -8.17 48.32
CA VAL A 11 1.19 -7.78 47.20
C VAL A 11 2.07 -7.64 45.97
N ILE A 12 2.04 -8.64 45.08
CA ILE A 12 2.64 -8.51 43.75
C ILE A 12 1.69 -7.63 42.93
N ILE A 13 2.02 -6.34 42.80
CA ILE A 13 1.43 -5.47 41.78
C ILE A 13 2.01 -5.93 40.44
N VAL A 14 1.26 -6.76 39.71
CA VAL A 14 1.55 -7.03 38.30
C VAL A 14 1.18 -5.76 37.55
N LEU A 15 2.19 -4.93 37.23
CA LEU A 15 2.05 -3.87 36.24
C LEU A 15 1.78 -4.53 34.88
N ILE A 16 0.51 -4.74 34.57
CA ILE A 16 0.08 -5.00 33.20
C ILE A 16 0.32 -3.69 32.46
N SER A 17 1.52 -3.54 31.90
CA SER A 17 1.80 -2.47 30.95
C SER A 17 0.80 -2.69 29.81
N PRO A 18 -0.11 -1.73 29.50
CA PRO A 18 -0.80 -1.81 28.23
C PRO A 18 0.30 -1.82 27.18
N LEU A 19 0.28 -2.80 26.29
CA LEU A 19 1.07 -2.74 25.07
C LEU A 19 0.50 -1.54 24.30
N LEU A 20 1.01 -0.35 24.60
CA LEU A 20 0.74 0.85 23.83
C LEU A 20 1.31 0.55 22.45
N SER A 21 0.43 0.19 21.51
CA SER A 21 0.79 0.24 20.10
C SER A 21 1.04 1.70 19.79
N GLU A 22 2.31 2.08 19.79
CA GLU A 22 2.72 3.43 19.46
C GLU A 22 2.34 3.67 18.01
N SER A 23 1.41 4.59 17.76
CA SER A 23 1.09 5.07 16.42
C SER A 23 2.36 5.64 15.82
N ALA A 24 2.90 4.98 14.79
CA ALA A 24 4.11 5.41 14.11
C ALA A 24 3.76 6.18 12.83
N ILE A 25 4.62 7.14 12.46
CA ILE A 25 4.64 7.63 11.09
C ILE A 25 5.43 6.62 10.27
N VAL A 26 4.78 6.02 9.27
CA VAL A 26 5.41 5.07 8.36
C VAL A 26 5.63 5.75 7.03
N ASP A 27 6.91 5.94 6.71
CA ASP A 27 7.39 6.65 5.54
C ASP A 27 7.71 5.70 4.38
N TYR A 28 7.19 6.02 3.18
CA TYR A 28 7.58 5.38 1.93
C TYR A 28 7.92 6.42 0.86
N ASP A 29 8.88 6.07 0.00
CA ASP A 29 9.19 6.78 -1.22
C ASP A 29 8.95 5.86 -2.42
N LEU A 30 8.02 6.25 -3.28
CA LEU A 30 7.63 5.53 -4.48
C LEU A 30 8.03 6.35 -5.70
N VAL A 31 8.98 5.84 -6.46
CA VAL A 31 9.44 6.44 -7.71
C VAL A 31 8.73 5.76 -8.87
N ILE A 32 7.92 6.52 -9.60
CA ILE A 32 7.25 6.04 -10.81
C ILE A 32 8.06 6.52 -12.01
N GLU A 33 8.48 5.57 -12.85
CA GLU A 33 9.29 5.82 -14.03
C GLU A 33 9.09 4.76 -15.10
N GLU A 34 9.26 5.15 -16.37
CA GLU A 34 9.29 4.21 -17.48
C GLU A 34 10.64 3.49 -17.52
N ARG A 35 10.60 2.16 -17.59
CA ARG A 35 11.79 1.32 -17.76
C ARG A 35 11.50 0.15 -18.67
N ASP A 36 12.56 -0.37 -19.28
CA ASP A 36 12.50 -1.67 -19.92
C ASP A 36 12.36 -2.75 -18.82
N THR A 37 11.33 -3.57 -18.92
CA THR A 37 11.02 -4.68 -18.01
C THR A 37 10.97 -5.99 -18.79
N THR A 38 11.34 -7.10 -18.17
CA THR A 38 11.27 -8.43 -18.79
C THR A 38 10.12 -9.21 -18.18
N ILE A 39 9.05 -9.40 -18.95
CA ILE A 39 7.85 -10.13 -18.55
C ILE A 39 7.68 -11.31 -19.50
N ASN A 40 7.52 -12.52 -18.95
CA ASN A 40 7.43 -13.77 -19.71
C ASN A 40 8.58 -13.97 -20.73
N GLY A 41 9.80 -13.57 -20.35
CA GLY A 41 11.00 -13.70 -21.19
C GLY A 41 11.12 -12.68 -22.32
N LYS A 42 10.20 -11.72 -22.43
CA LYS A 42 10.24 -10.64 -23.41
C LYS A 42 10.47 -9.30 -22.75
N THR A 43 11.34 -8.49 -23.34
CA THR A 43 11.58 -7.12 -22.89
C THR A 43 10.57 -6.18 -23.53
N THR A 44 9.88 -5.41 -22.70
CA THR A 44 8.89 -4.40 -23.09
C THR A 44 9.07 -3.15 -22.25
N LYS A 45 8.49 -2.02 -22.66
CA LYS A 45 8.42 -0.83 -21.82
C LYS A 45 7.29 -0.98 -20.81
N GLY A 46 7.61 -0.76 -19.54
CA GLY A 46 6.64 -0.74 -18.45
C GLY A 46 6.81 0.51 -17.59
N MET A 47 5.73 0.93 -16.96
CA MET A 47 5.75 1.95 -15.92
C MET A 47 5.98 1.24 -14.59
N THR A 48 7.16 1.44 -14.04
CA THR A 48 7.62 0.74 -12.83
C THR A 48 7.44 1.59 -11.59
N ILE A 49 7.30 0.94 -10.43
CA ILE A 49 7.38 1.59 -9.12
C ILE A 49 8.62 1.08 -8.42
N ASN A 50 9.57 1.97 -8.12
CA ASN A 50 10.90 1.62 -7.61
C ASN A 50 11.64 0.59 -8.49
N GLY A 51 11.45 0.67 -9.81
CA GLY A 51 12.08 -0.21 -10.80
C GLY A 51 11.44 -1.60 -10.94
N GLY A 52 10.35 -1.89 -10.21
CA GLY A 52 9.64 -3.16 -10.25
C GLY A 52 8.21 -3.05 -10.81
N ILE A 53 7.74 -4.17 -11.36
CA ILE A 53 6.33 -4.47 -11.61
C ILE A 53 6.09 -5.89 -11.09
N PRO A 54 5.24 -6.11 -10.07
CA PRO A 54 4.55 -5.09 -9.27
C PRO A 54 5.52 -4.18 -8.50
N GLY A 55 5.00 -3.04 -8.03
CA GLY A 55 5.67 -2.19 -7.06
C GLY A 55 5.87 -2.86 -5.68
N PRO A 56 6.60 -2.21 -4.76
CA PRO A 56 6.87 -2.76 -3.43
C PRO A 56 5.58 -3.01 -2.65
N VAL A 57 5.59 -4.04 -1.78
CA VAL A 57 4.51 -4.23 -0.81
C VAL A 57 4.63 -3.16 0.27
N LEU A 58 3.58 -2.36 0.45
CA LEU A 58 3.48 -1.41 1.54
C LEU A 58 2.93 -2.11 2.77
N ARG A 59 3.65 -2.02 3.89
CA ARG A 59 3.22 -2.58 5.16
C ARG A 59 2.96 -1.48 6.17
N PHE A 60 1.83 -1.58 6.84
CA PHE A 60 1.40 -0.70 7.92
C PHE A 60 0.81 -1.53 9.06
N ARG A 61 0.69 -0.92 10.22
CA ARG A 61 -0.15 -1.39 11.31
C ARG A 61 -1.35 -0.46 11.48
N GLU A 62 -2.49 -1.02 11.86
CA GLU A 62 -3.66 -0.24 12.25
C GLU A 62 -3.30 0.77 13.35
N GLY A 63 -3.61 2.04 13.11
CA GLY A 63 -3.24 3.17 13.97
C GLY A 63 -2.03 3.97 13.48
N ASP A 64 -1.26 3.49 12.50
CA ASP A 64 -0.15 4.25 11.90
C ASP A 64 -0.64 5.49 11.15
N LEU A 65 0.25 6.46 10.96
CA LEU A 65 0.11 7.53 9.98
C LEU A 65 0.95 7.17 8.74
N ALA A 66 0.31 6.89 7.62
CA ALA A 66 1.01 6.67 6.36
C ALA A 66 1.48 8.00 5.79
N ARG A 67 2.78 8.13 5.49
CA ARG A 67 3.36 9.25 4.74
C ARG A 67 4.08 8.70 3.52
N ILE A 68 3.46 8.84 2.36
CA ILE A 68 3.94 8.23 1.11
C ILE A 68 4.27 9.33 0.10
N ARG A 69 5.55 9.48 -0.22
CA ARG A 69 6.03 10.40 -1.25
C ARG A 69 6.07 9.68 -2.59
N VAL A 70 5.22 10.11 -3.52
CA VAL A 70 5.19 9.59 -4.88
C VAL A 70 5.93 10.58 -5.78
N HIS A 71 7.06 10.14 -6.32
CA HIS A 71 7.92 10.88 -7.24
C HIS A 71 7.59 10.45 -8.66
N ASN A 72 6.97 11.34 -9.43
CA ASN A 72 6.73 11.13 -10.84
C ASN A 72 7.98 11.55 -11.64
N ARG A 73 8.72 10.59 -12.20
CA ARG A 73 9.87 10.84 -13.09
C ARG A 73 9.52 10.66 -14.57
N MET A 74 8.26 10.44 -14.89
CA MET A 74 7.79 10.30 -16.26
C MET A 74 7.51 11.68 -16.88
N ASP A 75 7.35 11.71 -18.20
CA ASP A 75 6.93 12.90 -18.96
C ASP A 75 5.41 13.11 -19.00
N VAL A 76 4.65 12.17 -18.41
CA VAL A 76 3.18 12.21 -18.27
C VAL A 76 2.77 12.38 -16.82
N GLU A 77 1.56 12.87 -16.58
CA GLU A 77 1.00 12.92 -15.23
C GLU A 77 0.73 11.52 -14.65
N THR A 78 0.60 11.40 -13.33
CA THR A 78 0.27 10.13 -12.66
C THR A 78 -0.54 10.37 -11.39
N SER A 79 -1.00 9.28 -10.78
CA SER A 79 -1.61 9.27 -9.46
C SER A 79 -1.46 7.88 -8.85
N ILE A 80 -1.71 7.75 -7.55
CA ILE A 80 -1.88 6.46 -6.88
C ILE A 80 -3.18 6.50 -6.08
N HIS A 81 -4.09 5.60 -6.39
CA HIS A 81 -5.29 5.31 -5.61
C HIS A 81 -5.04 4.13 -4.66
N TRP A 82 -5.52 4.25 -3.43
CA TRP A 82 -5.33 3.27 -2.35
C TRP A 82 -6.55 2.36 -2.26
N HIS A 83 -6.65 1.40 -3.17
CA HIS A 83 -7.86 0.61 -3.40
C HIS A 83 -8.37 -0.09 -2.12
N GLY A 84 -9.53 0.34 -1.64
CA GLY A 84 -10.19 -0.19 -0.45
C GLY A 84 -9.67 0.38 0.88
N VAL A 85 -8.70 1.29 0.86
CA VAL A 85 -8.20 2.00 2.05
C VAL A 85 -9.06 3.23 2.31
N LEU A 86 -9.53 3.40 3.54
CA LEU A 86 -10.32 4.55 3.96
C LEU A 86 -9.42 5.78 4.11
N VAL A 87 -9.47 6.68 3.13
CA VAL A 87 -8.67 7.91 3.08
C VAL A 87 -9.55 9.15 2.90
N PRO A 88 -9.08 10.35 3.31
CA PRO A 88 -9.71 11.61 2.93
C PRO A 88 -9.77 11.79 1.40
N PRO A 89 -10.77 12.51 0.85
CA PRO A 89 -10.91 12.67 -0.60
C PRO A 89 -9.67 13.22 -1.31
N ASP A 90 -8.99 14.20 -0.70
CA ASP A 90 -7.77 14.83 -1.22
C ASP A 90 -6.52 13.93 -1.15
N MET A 91 -6.64 12.73 -0.56
CA MET A 91 -5.61 11.69 -0.50
C MET A 91 -6.01 10.42 -1.27
N ASP A 92 -7.18 10.42 -1.92
CA ASP A 92 -7.74 9.24 -2.61
C ASP A 92 -7.09 8.94 -3.96
N GLY A 93 -6.41 9.92 -4.56
CA GLY A 93 -5.60 9.68 -5.75
C GLY A 93 -6.38 9.45 -7.04
N VAL A 94 -7.64 9.91 -7.11
CA VAL A 94 -8.50 9.91 -8.30
C VAL A 94 -8.48 11.29 -8.96
N PRO A 95 -7.66 11.49 -10.02
CA PRO A 95 -7.49 12.80 -10.64
C PRO A 95 -8.80 13.40 -11.13
N TYR A 96 -8.93 14.73 -11.02
CA TYR A 96 -10.06 15.51 -11.56
C TYR A 96 -11.43 15.24 -10.90
N VAL A 97 -11.47 14.40 -9.86
CA VAL A 97 -12.67 14.17 -9.04
C VAL A 97 -12.43 14.70 -7.62
N SER A 98 -11.42 14.16 -6.94
CA SER A 98 -11.11 14.45 -5.54
C SER A 98 -9.66 14.88 -5.31
N PHE A 99 -8.80 14.69 -6.33
CA PHE A 99 -7.35 14.80 -6.24
C PHE A 99 -6.77 15.54 -7.47
N PRO A 100 -5.77 16.42 -7.34
CA PRO A 100 -5.05 16.97 -8.48
C PRO A 100 -3.98 15.96 -8.97
N PRO A 101 -3.83 15.72 -10.28
CA PRO A 101 -2.82 14.78 -10.77
C PRO A 101 -1.39 15.19 -10.37
N ILE A 102 -0.53 14.20 -10.15
CA ILE A 102 0.90 14.40 -9.89
C ILE A 102 1.57 14.71 -11.24
N LYS A 103 2.00 15.96 -11.40
CA LYS A 103 2.59 16.44 -12.66
C LYS A 103 3.89 15.71 -13.02
N PRO A 104 4.28 15.70 -14.30
CA PRO A 104 5.60 15.25 -14.72
C PRO A 104 6.71 15.88 -13.87
N HIS A 105 7.73 15.08 -13.53
CA HIS A 105 8.92 15.53 -12.80
C HIS A 105 8.63 16.20 -11.45
N SER A 106 7.56 15.78 -10.78
CA SER A 106 7.12 16.35 -9.50
C SER A 106 6.83 15.28 -8.46
N THR A 107 6.78 15.70 -7.20
CA THR A 107 6.48 14.83 -6.07
C THR A 107 5.21 15.28 -5.38
N PHE A 108 4.34 14.32 -5.05
CA PHE A 108 3.22 14.52 -4.16
C PHE A 108 3.38 13.68 -2.90
N THR A 109 2.98 14.21 -1.75
CA THR A 109 3.01 13.47 -0.48
C THR A 109 1.58 13.16 -0.06
N TYR A 110 1.24 11.87 -0.08
CA TYR A 110 0.03 11.37 0.56
C TYR A 110 0.28 11.24 2.05
N GLU A 111 -0.62 11.78 2.86
CA GLU A 111 -0.55 11.65 4.31
C GLU A 111 -1.95 11.37 4.87
N PHE A 112 -2.15 10.19 5.45
CA PHE A 112 -3.43 9.79 6.03
C PHE A 112 -3.28 8.74 7.13
N PRO A 113 -4.19 8.73 8.12
CA PRO A 113 -4.18 7.73 9.18
C PRO A 113 -4.73 6.38 8.69
N ILE A 114 -4.08 5.30 9.10
CA ILE A 114 -4.51 3.93 8.87
C ILE A 114 -5.51 3.52 9.96
N ARG A 115 -6.77 3.29 9.57
CA ARG A 115 -7.89 3.05 10.51
C ARG A 115 -8.59 1.70 10.31
N GLN A 116 -7.96 0.79 9.59
CA GLN A 116 -8.48 -0.52 9.24
C GLN A 116 -7.34 -1.52 9.18
N SER A 117 -7.65 -2.81 9.03
CA SER A 117 -6.68 -3.89 8.88
C SER A 117 -7.11 -4.85 7.77
N GLY A 118 -6.16 -5.42 7.02
CA GLY A 118 -6.43 -6.37 5.95
C GLY A 118 -5.40 -6.32 4.82
N THR A 119 -5.70 -7.01 3.74
CA THR A 119 -4.90 -7.02 2.51
C THR A 119 -5.60 -6.18 1.45
N TYR A 120 -4.88 -5.19 0.90
CA TYR A 120 -5.36 -4.25 -0.09
C TYR A 120 -4.30 -4.10 -1.19
N TRP A 121 -4.50 -3.14 -2.09
CA TRP A 121 -3.57 -2.84 -3.16
C TRP A 121 -3.65 -1.35 -3.51
N TYR A 122 -2.66 -0.88 -4.25
CA TYR A 122 -2.62 0.47 -4.78
C TYR A 122 -2.33 0.40 -6.27
N HIS A 123 -2.88 1.35 -7.03
CA HIS A 123 -2.70 1.41 -8.47
C HIS A 123 -2.90 2.83 -8.98
N SER A 124 -2.38 3.12 -10.18
CA SER A 124 -2.66 4.41 -10.81
C SER A 124 -4.11 4.49 -11.26
N HIS A 125 -4.74 5.62 -10.94
CA HIS A 125 -6.06 5.99 -11.46
C HIS A 125 -5.95 7.04 -12.58
N THR A 126 -4.74 7.24 -13.11
CA THR A 126 -4.46 8.13 -14.25
C THR A 126 -4.37 7.31 -15.53
N SER A 127 -5.21 7.64 -16.52
CA SER A 127 -5.22 6.98 -17.82
C SER A 127 -5.30 5.45 -17.70
N LEU A 128 -4.48 4.71 -18.46
CA LEU A 128 -4.37 3.24 -18.42
C LEU A 128 -3.06 2.76 -17.79
N GLN A 129 -2.47 3.57 -16.90
CA GLN A 129 -1.14 3.31 -16.32
C GLN A 129 -1.11 2.05 -15.44
N GLU A 130 -2.23 1.66 -14.84
CA GLU A 130 -2.37 0.38 -14.13
C GLU A 130 -1.99 -0.80 -15.06
N GLN A 131 -2.52 -0.82 -16.28
CA GLN A 131 -2.23 -1.86 -17.28
C GLN A 131 -0.76 -1.83 -17.73
N SER A 132 -0.10 -0.66 -17.62
CA SER A 132 1.32 -0.49 -17.92
C SER A 132 2.26 -0.87 -16.77
N GLY A 133 1.75 -1.21 -15.58
CA GLY A 133 2.55 -1.71 -14.45
C GLY A 133 2.48 -0.90 -13.15
N VAL A 134 1.72 0.21 -13.11
CA VAL A 134 1.65 1.06 -11.92
C VAL A 134 0.64 0.49 -10.91
N TYR A 135 1.07 -0.56 -10.18
CA TYR A 135 0.31 -1.16 -9.09
C TYR A 135 1.22 -1.89 -8.09
N GLY A 136 0.71 -2.14 -6.88
CA GLY A 136 1.39 -2.95 -5.86
C GLY A 136 0.45 -3.31 -4.71
N ALA A 137 0.92 -4.12 -3.78
CA ALA A 137 0.09 -4.61 -2.67
C ALA A 137 0.26 -3.77 -1.40
N ILE A 138 -0.78 -3.77 -0.55
CA ILE A 138 -0.76 -3.18 0.79
C ILE A 138 -1.14 -4.28 1.79
N VAL A 139 -0.40 -4.39 2.88
CA VAL A 139 -0.77 -5.22 4.03
C VAL A 139 -0.88 -4.32 5.25
N ILE A 140 -2.02 -4.39 5.93
CA ILE A 140 -2.27 -3.64 7.16
C ILE A 140 -2.53 -4.61 8.30
N GLU A 141 -1.57 -4.70 9.21
CA GLU A 141 -1.63 -5.57 10.37
C GLU A 141 -2.62 -5.01 11.41
N PRO A 142 -3.49 -5.84 11.99
CA PRO A 142 -4.43 -5.38 13.01
C PRO A 142 -3.69 -5.05 14.31
N VAL A 143 -4.16 -4.03 15.05
CA VAL A 143 -3.57 -3.70 16.35
C VAL A 143 -3.90 -4.76 17.41
N VAL A 144 -5.11 -5.31 17.34
CA VAL A 144 -5.57 -6.46 18.12
C VAL A 144 -5.66 -7.66 17.17
N PRO A 145 -4.88 -8.75 17.40
CA PRO A 145 -4.99 -9.95 16.59
C PRO A 145 -6.44 -10.45 16.55
N ARG A 146 -6.98 -10.68 15.36
CA ARG A 146 -8.27 -11.39 15.21
C ARG A 146 -8.05 -12.82 15.70
N GLU A 147 -8.84 -13.28 16.67
CA GLU A 147 -8.60 -14.58 17.33
C GLU A 147 -8.56 -15.78 16.36
N SER A 148 -7.63 -16.70 16.66
CA SER A 148 -7.55 -18.15 16.34
C SER A 148 -6.82 -18.68 15.10
N ILE A 149 -6.32 -17.87 14.16
CA ILE A 149 -5.53 -18.41 13.03
C ILE A 149 -4.04 -18.20 13.28
N SER A 150 -3.34 -19.25 13.71
CA SER A 150 -1.87 -19.29 13.71
C SER A 150 -1.35 -19.81 12.38
N TYR A 151 -0.33 -19.17 11.82
CA TYR A 151 0.36 -19.59 10.61
C TYR A 151 1.87 -19.43 10.82
N ASP A 152 2.66 -20.29 10.20
CA ASP A 152 4.13 -20.19 10.26
C ASP A 152 4.67 -19.13 9.30
N ARG A 153 3.92 -18.87 8.21
CA ARG A 153 4.32 -17.97 7.13
C ARG A 153 3.10 -17.31 6.49
N GLU A 154 3.29 -16.09 6.04
CA GLU A 154 2.38 -15.40 5.13
C GLU A 154 3.09 -15.06 3.82
N TYR A 155 2.33 -15.04 2.73
CA TYR A 155 2.80 -14.64 1.41
C TYR A 155 1.78 -13.71 0.77
N VAL A 156 2.28 -12.66 0.13
CA VAL A 156 1.45 -11.76 -0.68
C VAL A 156 1.44 -12.27 -2.11
N VAL A 157 0.25 -12.52 -2.65
CA VAL A 157 0.03 -12.87 -4.06
C VAL A 157 -0.82 -11.77 -4.68
N LEU A 158 -0.26 -11.08 -5.67
CA LEU A 158 -0.97 -10.09 -6.47
C LEU A 158 -1.08 -10.63 -7.90
N LEU A 159 -2.29 -10.67 -8.44
CA LEU A 159 -2.58 -11.22 -9.76
C LEU A 159 -2.88 -10.07 -10.72
N SER A 160 -2.20 -10.08 -11.86
CA SER A 160 -2.44 -9.19 -12.99
C SER A 160 -2.26 -9.98 -14.29
N ASP A 161 -2.86 -9.48 -15.37
CA ASP A 161 -2.47 -9.88 -16.71
C ASP A 161 -1.35 -8.95 -17.23
N TRP A 162 -0.83 -9.29 -18.42
CA TRP A 162 0.11 -8.46 -19.14
C TRP A 162 -0.08 -8.64 -20.63
N THR A 163 0.00 -7.54 -21.38
CA THR A 163 -0.02 -7.52 -22.83
C THR A 163 1.14 -6.70 -23.37
N GLU A 164 1.64 -7.06 -24.54
CA GLU A 164 2.63 -6.29 -25.30
C GLU A 164 1.98 -5.18 -26.15
N GLU A 165 0.66 -5.20 -26.27
CA GLU A 165 -0.10 -4.18 -27.00
C GLU A 165 -0.20 -2.89 -26.21
N ASP A 166 -0.30 -1.76 -26.92
CA ASP A 166 -0.58 -0.47 -26.30
C ASP A 166 -1.95 -0.52 -25.57
N PRO A 167 -2.03 -0.16 -24.27
CA PRO A 167 -3.27 -0.24 -23.51
C PRO A 167 -4.43 0.54 -24.14
N HIS A 168 -4.16 1.67 -24.79
CA HIS A 168 -5.19 2.45 -25.48
C HIS A 168 -5.68 1.74 -26.74
N GLU A 169 -4.83 0.99 -27.44
CA GLU A 169 -5.25 0.13 -28.55
C GLU A 169 -6.14 -1.03 -28.08
N VAL A 170 -5.77 -1.68 -26.97
CA VAL A 170 -6.60 -2.72 -26.34
C VAL A 170 -7.97 -2.15 -25.98
N LEU A 171 -8.01 -1.04 -25.25
CA LEU A 171 -9.26 -0.38 -24.87
C LEU A 171 -10.09 0.03 -26.08
N ARG A 172 -9.44 0.58 -27.12
CA ARG A 172 -10.10 0.98 -28.37
C ARG A 172 -10.73 -0.24 -29.06
N THR A 173 -10.04 -1.37 -29.09
CA THR A 173 -10.55 -2.61 -29.68
C THR A 173 -11.74 -3.15 -28.88
N LEU A 174 -11.65 -3.20 -27.55
CA LEU A 174 -12.76 -3.61 -26.68
C LEU A 174 -14.00 -2.72 -26.83
N LYS A 175 -13.82 -1.39 -26.91
CA LYS A 175 -14.93 -0.44 -27.10
C LYS A 175 -15.62 -0.51 -28.46
N ARG A 176 -14.98 -1.09 -29.48
CA ARG A 176 -15.58 -1.25 -30.82
C ARG A 176 -16.63 -2.37 -30.86
N GLY A 177 -16.70 -3.22 -29.83
CA GLY A 177 -17.69 -4.31 -29.77
C GLY A 177 -17.45 -5.34 -30.88
N SER A 178 -16.24 -5.90 -30.95
CA SER A 178 -15.91 -6.97 -31.91
C SER A 178 -16.44 -8.34 -31.47
N GLU A 179 -17.73 -8.40 -31.14
CA GLU A 179 -18.56 -9.61 -31.09
C GLU A 179 -19.65 -9.54 -32.15
#